data_AF-A0A533WPZ6-F1
#
_entry.id   AF-A0A533WPZ6-F1
#
_cell.length_a   1.000
_cell.length_b   1.000
_cell.length_c   1.000
_cell.angle_alpha   90.00
_cell.angle_beta   90.00
_cell.angle_gamma   90.00
#
_symmetry.space_group_name_H-M   'P 1'
#
loop_
_entity.id
_entity.type
_entity.pdbx_description
1 polymer ?
#
loop_
_entity_poly.entity_id
_entity_poly.type
_entity_poly.pdbx_seq_one_letter_code
_entity_poly.pdbx_strand_id
1 'polypeptide(L)'
;MSIESPLDLISAIFIFFAAIVPGYLSLKLRGDIIIVTMVLTAFIIVHGIYHLVKMQGLESMANGVFEPASVMILIAFGVAYLGASYKKKHEASLK
;
A
#
# COMPACT_ATOMS: atom_id res chain seq x y z
N MET A 1 -16.87 -22.73 10.81
CA MET A 1 -17.16 -21.37 11.28
C MET A 1 -16.67 -21.25 12.72
N SER A 2 -15.66 -20.48 13.13
CA SER A 2 -14.42 -19.95 12.54
C SER A 2 -13.81 -19.07 13.64
N ILE A 3 -12.74 -19.54 14.30
CA ILE A 3 -11.96 -18.70 15.25
C ILE A 3 -10.99 -17.77 14.47
N GLU A 4 -10.80 -18.01 13.16
CA GLU A 4 -9.98 -17.19 12.26
C GLU A 4 -10.69 -15.90 11.80
N SER A 5 -12.03 -15.92 11.71
CA SER A 5 -12.83 -14.82 11.18
C SER A 5 -12.69 -13.48 11.94
N PRO A 6 -12.59 -13.45 13.29
CA PRO A 6 -12.35 -12.21 14.02
C PRO A 6 -10.94 -11.63 13.83
N LEU A 7 -9.92 -12.49 13.73
CA LEU A 7 -8.53 -12.05 13.55
C LEU A 7 -8.32 -11.46 12.16
N ASP A 8 -8.89 -12.08 11.13
CA ASP A 8 -8.85 -11.56 9.76
C ASP A 8 -9.58 -10.21 9.65
N LEU A 9 -10.72 -10.06 10.34
CA LEU A 9 -11.45 -8.78 10.40
C LEU A 9 -10.62 -7.68 11.08
N ILE A 10 -10.03 -8.00 12.24
CA ILE A 10 -9.20 -7.06 12.99
C ILE A 10 -7.97 -6.66 12.16
N SER A 11 -7.32 -7.62 11.49
CA SER A 11 -6.19 -7.36 10.61
C SER A 11 -6.59 -6.44 9.45
N ALA A 12 -7.70 -6.72 8.77
CA ALA A 12 -8.21 -5.87 7.70
C ALA A 12 -8.45 -4.42 8.17
N ILE A 13 -9.06 -4.24 9.36
CA ILE A 13 -9.27 -2.92 9.95
C ILE A 13 -7.93 -2.22 10.19
N PHE A 14 -6.96 -2.88 10.82
CA PHE A 14 -5.65 -2.29 11.07
C PHE A 14 -4.90 -1.93 9.79
N ILE A 15 -5.05 -2.71 8.70
CA ILE A 15 -4.50 -2.38 7.38
C ILE A 15 -5.10 -1.06 6.88
N PHE A 16 -6.42 -0.86 6.99
CA PHE A 16 -7.02 0.43 6.59
C PHE A 16 -6.56 1.60 7.47
N PHE A 17 -6.41 1.40 8.78
CA PHE A 17 -5.82 2.42 9.67
C PHE A 17 -4.38 2.74 9.28
N ALA A 18 -3.61 1.74 8.86
CA ALA A 18 -2.24 1.94 8.39
C ALA A 18 -2.17 2.83 7.15
N ALA A 19 -3.24 2.92 6.33
CA ALA A 19 -3.29 3.80 5.16
C ALA A 19 -3.35 5.29 5.52
N ILE A 20 -3.80 5.64 6.74
CA ILE A 20 -3.96 7.04 7.18
C ILE A 20 -2.61 7.75 7.24
N VAL A 21 -1.57 7.07 7.74
CA VAL A 21 -0.22 7.65 7.89
C VAL A 21 0.38 8.06 6.53
N PRO A 22 0.57 7.15 5.55
CA PRO A 22 1.07 7.52 4.24
C PRO A 22 0.11 8.42 3.48
N GLY A 23 -1.21 8.29 3.68
CA GLY A 23 -2.21 9.18 3.09
C GLY A 23 -2.01 10.63 3.57
N TYR A 24 -1.88 10.84 4.87
CA TYR A 24 -1.58 12.15 5.45
C TYR A 24 -0.22 12.70 4.98
N LEU A 25 0.82 11.85 4.96
CA LEU A 25 2.13 12.23 4.44
C LEU A 25 2.07 12.66 2.97
N SER A 26 1.26 12.00 2.13
CA SER A 26 1.11 12.39 0.72
C SER A 26 0.52 13.79 0.53
N LEU A 27 -0.33 14.24 1.44
CA LEU A 27 -0.92 15.58 1.42
C LEU A 27 0.03 16.65 1.97
N LYS A 28 0.90 16.27 2.91
CA LYS A 28 1.79 17.22 3.61
C LYS A 28 3.14 17.41 2.93
N LEU A 29 3.67 16.37 2.31
CA LEU A 29 5.00 16.39 1.71
C LEU A 29 5.03 17.13 0.37
N ARG A 30 6.23 17.45 -0.11
CA ARG A 30 6.49 18.09 -1.41
C ARG A 30 7.60 17.35 -2.15
N GLY A 31 7.59 17.43 -3.48
CA GLY A 31 8.57 16.76 -4.34
C GLY A 31 8.28 15.27 -4.51
N ASP A 32 9.30 14.48 -4.86
CA ASP A 32 9.12 13.10 -5.34
C ASP A 32 8.65 12.13 -4.24
N ILE A 33 8.81 12.51 -2.97
CA ILE A 33 8.33 11.70 -1.84
C ILE A 33 6.79 11.67 -1.74
N ILE A 34 6.08 12.61 -2.38
CA ILE A 34 4.61 12.54 -2.51
C ILE A 34 4.23 11.30 -3.32
N ILE A 35 4.94 11.01 -4.41
CA ILE A 35 4.65 9.87 -5.28
C ILE A 35 4.83 8.58 -4.48
N VAL A 36 5.91 8.49 -3.70
CA VAL A 36 6.18 7.33 -2.84
C VAL A 36 5.07 7.08 -1.84
N THR A 37 4.59 8.12 -1.15
CA THR A 37 3.55 7.98 -0.12
C THR A 37 2.16 7.78 -0.73
N MET A 38 1.89 8.35 -1.90
CA MET A 38 0.65 8.13 -2.65
C MET A 38 0.55 6.68 -3.15
N VAL A 39 1.61 6.14 -3.76
CA VAL A 39 1.64 4.74 -4.22
C VAL A 39 1.54 3.77 -3.03
N LEU A 40 2.19 4.08 -1.91
CA LEU A 40 2.05 3.30 -0.68
C LEU A 40 0.61 3.30 -0.14
N THR A 41 -0.05 4.45 -0.16
CA THR A 41 -1.46 4.57 0.22
C THR A 41 -2.34 3.71 -0.68
N ALA A 42 -2.12 3.77 -2.00
CA ALA A 42 -2.85 2.95 -2.97
C ALA A 42 -2.64 1.44 -2.73
N PHE A 43 -1.41 1.03 -2.43
CA PHE A 43 -1.10 -0.36 -2.06
C PHE A 43 -1.93 -0.82 -0.87
N ILE A 44 -1.91 -0.06 0.22
CA ILE A 44 -2.61 -0.42 1.45
C ILE A 44 -4.13 -0.50 1.23
N ILE A 45 -4.71 0.42 0.44
CA ILE A 45 -6.14 0.38 0.10
C ILE A 45 -6.46 -0.88 -0.70
N VAL A 46 -5.73 -1.17 -1.77
CA VAL A 46 -5.98 -2.33 -2.63
C VAL A 46 -5.77 -3.64 -1.86
N HIS A 47 -4.75 -3.70 -1.02
CA HIS A 47 -4.47 -4.86 -0.18
C HIS A 47 -5.51 -5.03 0.96
N GLY A 48 -6.02 -3.92 1.52
CA GLY A 48 -7.16 -3.95 2.43
C GLY A 48 -8.42 -4.49 1.75
N ILE A 49 -8.70 -4.08 0.51
CA ILE A 49 -9.82 -4.60 -0.29
C ILE A 49 -9.65 -6.10 -0.57
N TYR A 50 -8.44 -6.59 -0.86
CA TYR A 50 -8.17 -8.02 -0.99
C TYR A 50 -8.69 -8.81 0.23
N HIS A 51 -8.37 -8.36 1.44
CA HIS A 51 -8.84 -9.02 2.66
C HIS A 51 -10.37 -8.95 2.81
N LEU A 52 -11.00 -7.82 2.50
CA LEU A 52 -12.46 -7.69 2.55
C LEU A 52 -13.16 -8.64 1.56
N VAL A 53 -12.66 -8.72 0.32
CA VAL A 53 -13.22 -9.59 -0.72
C VAL A 53 -13.04 -11.06 -0.33
N LYS A 54 -11.87 -11.43 0.20
CA LYS A 54 -11.60 -12.77 0.71
C LYS A 54 -12.55 -13.15 1.85
N MET A 55 -12.80 -12.23 2.79
CA MET A 55 -13.73 -12.43 3.90
C MET A 55 -15.19 -12.61 3.47
N GLN A 56 -15.59 -12.04 2.34
CA GLN A 56 -16.92 -12.24 1.75
C GLN A 56 -17.07 -13.62 1.07
N GLY A 57 -16.03 -14.46 1.11
CA GLY A 57 -16.01 -15.77 0.44
C GLY A 57 -15.70 -15.70 -1.06
N LEU A 58 -15.32 -14.53 -1.57
CA LEU A 58 -14.97 -14.31 -2.98
C LEU A 58 -13.47 -14.61 -3.23
N GLU A 59 -13.01 -15.78 -2.79
CA GLU A 59 -11.58 -16.16 -2.84
C GLU A 59 -10.98 -16.10 -4.24
N SER A 60 -11.76 -16.48 -5.27
CA SER A 60 -11.30 -16.44 -6.66
C SER A 60 -11.00 -15.02 -7.14
N MET A 61 -11.78 -14.01 -6.72
CA MET A 61 -11.50 -12.61 -7.07
C MET A 61 -10.35 -12.05 -6.23
N ALA A 62 -10.32 -12.40 -4.94
CA ALA A 62 -9.26 -11.98 -4.03
C ALA A 62 -7.89 -12.43 -4.56
N ASN A 63 -7.73 -13.74 -4.79
CA ASN A 63 -6.44 -14.32 -5.20
C ASN A 63 -6.15 -14.08 -6.69
N GLY A 64 -7.18 -14.03 -7.55
CA GLY A 64 -7.00 -13.88 -8.99
C GLY A 64 -6.75 -12.45 -9.45
N VAL A 65 -7.21 -11.44 -8.71
CA VAL A 65 -7.17 -10.04 -9.12
C VAL A 65 -6.50 -9.15 -8.08
N PHE A 66 -7.02 -9.14 -6.85
CA PHE A 66 -6.57 -8.15 -5.85
C PHE A 66 -5.19 -8.47 -5.27
N GLU A 67 -4.88 -9.75 -5.06
CA GLU A 67 -3.54 -10.18 -4.66
C GLU A 67 -2.47 -9.77 -5.68
N PRO A 68 -2.54 -10.18 -6.97
CA PRO A 68 -1.55 -9.76 -7.96
C PRO A 68 -1.55 -8.25 -8.20
N ALA A 69 -2.71 -7.57 -8.16
CA ALA A 69 -2.76 -6.12 -8.26
C ALA A 69 -1.99 -5.45 -7.10
N SER A 70 -2.14 -5.94 -5.87
CA SER A 70 -1.42 -5.42 -4.72
C SER A 70 0.10 -5.60 -4.88
N VAL A 71 0.55 -6.74 -5.40
CA VAL A 71 1.97 -6.99 -5.70
C VAL A 71 2.50 -6.01 -6.75
N MET A 72 1.73 -5.76 -7.82
CA MET A 72 2.14 -4.81 -8.86
C MET A 72 2.28 -3.39 -8.33
N ILE A 73 1.38 -2.95 -7.44
CA ILE A 73 1.49 -1.64 -6.80
C ILE A 73 2.70 -1.58 -5.86
N LEU A 74 3.02 -2.68 -5.16
CA LEU A 74 4.20 -2.75 -4.30
C LEU A 74 5.51 -2.67 -5.11
N ILE A 75 5.55 -3.30 -6.28
CA ILE A 75 6.69 -3.16 -7.22
C ILE A 75 6.81 -1.70 -7.66
N ALA A 76 5.71 -1.06 -8.05
CA ALA A 76 5.69 0.36 -8.42
C ALA A 76 6.17 1.26 -7.26
N PHE A 77 5.79 0.95 -6.03
CA PHE A 77 6.27 1.62 -4.83
C PHE A 77 7.80 1.51 -4.70
N GLY A 78 8.36 0.30 -4.88
CA GLY A 78 9.81 0.08 -4.83
C GLY A 78 10.56 0.90 -5.87
N VAL A 79 10.06 0.95 -7.11
CA VAL A 79 10.64 1.76 -8.19
C VAL A 79 10.56 3.26 -7.85
N ALA A 80 9.41 3.75 -7.40
CA ALA A 80 9.24 5.14 -7.00
C ALA A 80 10.17 5.54 -5.84
N TYR A 81 10.32 4.65 -4.85
CA TYR A 81 11.20 4.86 -3.70
C TYR A 81 12.67 4.97 -4.12
N LEU A 82 13.14 4.06 -4.98
CA LEU A 82 14.50 4.11 -5.50
C LEU A 82 14.73 5.41 -6.27
N GLY A 83 13.82 5.79 -7.17
CA GLY A 83 13.92 7.04 -7.93
C GLY A 83 14.03 8.28 -7.02
N ALA A 84 13.16 8.38 -6.02
CA ALA A 84 13.19 9.48 -5.06
C ALA A 84 14.50 9.50 -4.22
N SER A 85 14.99 8.33 -3.82
CA SER A 85 16.23 8.20 -3.03
C SER A 85 17.48 8.57 -3.83
N TYR A 86 17.58 8.11 -5.09
CA TYR A 86 18.69 8.44 -5.98
C TYR A 86 18.76 9.95 -6.27
N LYS A 87 17.61 10.58 -6.57
CA LYS A 87 17.55 12.02 -6.83
C LYS A 87 18.01 12.85 -5.63
N LYS A 88 17.54 12.50 -4.42
CA LYS A 88 17.98 13.16 -3.19
C LYS A 88 19.49 13.03 -2.94
N LYS A 89 20.07 11.85 -3.20
CA LYS A 89 21.52 11.61 -3.04
C LYS A 89 22.34 12.42 -4.05
N HIS A 90 21.86 12.53 -5.28
CA HIS A 90 22.52 13.33 -6.32
C HIS A 90 22.50 14.83 -6.00
N GLU A 91 21.35 15.36 -5.59
CA GLU A 91 21.21 16.76 -5.16
C GLU A 91 22.10 17.10 -3.95
N ALA A 92 22.30 16.16 -3.03
CA ALA A 92 23.19 16.34 -1.88
C ALA A 92 24.69 16.30 -2.25
N SER A 93 25.06 15.68 -3.37
CA SER A 93 26.45 15.62 -3.85
C SER A 93 26.89 16.83 -4.68
N LEU A 94 25.94 17.65 -5.12
CA LEU A 94 26.17 18.87 -5.92
C LEU A 94 26.18 20.15 -5.07
N LYS A 95 25.89 20.05 -3.77
CA LYS A 95 25.97 21.14 -2.79
C LYS A 95 27.25 21.04 -1.99
#